data_AF-A0A2P5L368-F1
#
_entry.id   AF-A0A2P5L368-F1
#
_cell.length_a   1.000
_cell.length_b   1.000
_cell.length_c   1.000
_cell.angle_alpha   90.00
_cell.angle_beta   90.00
_cell.angle_gamma   90.00
#
_symmetry.space_group_name_H-M   'P 1'
#
loop_
_entity.id
_entity.type
_entity.pdbx_description
1 polymer ?
#
loop_
_entity_poly.entity_id
_entity_poly.type
_entity_poly.pdbx_seq_one_letter_code
_entity_poly.pdbx_strand_id
1 'polypeptide(L)'
;MKLSQALYAAYPSNVSFKHGLAVSYSNLFHIHSKLNHSDQAIEHLKHCQKIWSELNTDFPKHVEFKTNLVTIENLLNAQEKPNHN
;
A
#
# COMPACT_ATOMS: atom_id res chain seq x y z
N MET A 1 13.33 6.50 -4.39
CA MET A 1 12.21 6.56 -3.41
C MET A 1 12.53 7.24 -2.08
N LYS A 2 13.76 7.74 -1.84
CA LYS A 2 14.12 8.33 -0.54
C LYS A 2 13.33 9.60 -0.17
N LEU A 3 12.94 10.42 -1.15
CA LEU A 3 12.26 11.69 -0.89
C LEU A 3 10.90 11.49 -0.21
N SER A 4 10.08 10.58 -0.74
CA SER A 4 8.73 10.34 -0.19
C SER A 4 8.77 9.70 1.20
N GLN A 5 9.74 8.81 1.47
CA GLN A 5 9.94 8.24 2.81
C GLN A 5 10.44 9.29 3.82
N ALA A 6 11.36 10.17 3.42
CA ALA A 6 11.83 11.26 4.27
C ALA A 6 10.70 12.25 4.59
N LEU A 7 9.87 12.57 3.60
CA LEU A 7 8.75 13.48 3.78
C LEU A 7 7.64 12.85 4.64
N TYR A 8 7.43 11.54 4.54
CA TYR A 8 6.58 10.79 5.47
C TYR A 8 7.08 10.92 6.91
N ALA A 9 8.39 10.72 7.14
CA ALA A 9 8.98 10.80 8.46
C ALA A 9 8.89 12.21 9.06
N ALA A 10 8.98 13.25 8.23
CA ALA A 10 8.84 14.65 8.66
C ALA A 10 7.38 15.06 8.94
N TYR A 11 6.41 14.48 8.21
CA TYR A 11 4.99 14.85 8.30
C TYR A 11 4.07 13.62 8.38
N PRO A 12 4.23 12.76 9.41
CA PRO A 12 3.50 11.49 9.50
C PRO A 12 1.99 11.66 9.65
N SER A 13 1.49 12.82 10.07
CA SER A 13 0.05 13.07 10.22
C SER A 13 -0.60 13.75 9.01
N ASN A 14 0.15 14.04 7.93
CA ASN A 14 -0.40 14.68 6.74
C ASN A 14 -1.15 13.64 5.87
N VAL A 15 -2.48 13.69 5.93
CA VAL A 15 -3.39 12.76 5.24
C VAL A 15 -3.16 12.73 3.74
N SER A 16 -3.10 13.89 3.08
CA SER A 16 -2.91 13.99 1.63
C SER A 16 -1.56 13.41 1.21
N PHE A 17 -0.54 13.62 2.05
CA PHE A 17 0.78 13.07 1.80
C PHE A 17 0.80 11.54 1.94
N LYS A 18 0.25 11.00 3.04
CA LYS A 18 0.06 9.55 3.26
C LYS A 18 -0.71 8.92 2.11
N HIS A 19 -1.83 9.53 1.71
CA HIS A 19 -2.66 9.09 0.60
C HIS A 19 -1.86 9.01 -0.72
N GLY A 20 -1.14 10.08 -1.07
CA GLY A 20 -0.28 10.10 -2.26
C GLY A 20 0.83 9.05 -2.22
N LEU A 21 1.40 8.79 -1.05
CA LEU A 21 2.41 7.76 -0.87
C LEU A 21 1.84 6.35 -1.04
N ALA A 22 0.66 6.07 -0.49
CA ALA A 22 -0.04 4.79 -0.66
C ALA A 22 -0.37 4.51 -2.12
N VAL A 23 -0.91 5.51 -2.84
CA VAL A 23 -1.17 5.41 -4.29
C VAL A 23 0.12 5.12 -5.07
N SER A 24 1.22 5.80 -4.71
CA SER A 24 2.52 5.57 -5.35
C SER A 24 3.02 4.13 -5.15
N TYR A 25 2.91 3.58 -3.95
CA TYR A 25 3.25 2.19 -3.67
C TYR A 25 2.35 1.20 -4.42
N SER A 26 1.05 1.48 -4.55
CA SER A 26 0.14 0.66 -5.35
C SER A 26 0.54 0.62 -6.83
N ASN A 27 0.98 1.76 -7.39
CA ASN A 27 1.47 1.81 -8.77
C ASN A 27 2.76 1.00 -8.94
N LEU A 28 3.67 1.08 -7.98
CA LEU A 28 4.91 0.30 -7.97
C LEU A 28 4.65 -1.20 -7.88
N PHE A 29 3.72 -1.63 -7.02
CA PHE A 29 3.23 -3.00 -6.99
C PHE A 29 2.80 -3.44 -8.39
N HIS A 30 1.93 -2.68 -9.05
CA HIS A 30 1.42 -3.04 -10.37
C HIS A 30 2.52 -3.12 -11.44
N ILE A 31 3.49 -2.21 -11.41
CA ILE A 31 4.65 -2.23 -12.31
C ILE A 31 5.50 -3.48 -12.06
N HIS A 32 5.86 -3.76 -10.81
CA HIS A 32 6.69 -4.92 -10.46
C HIS A 32 5.96 -6.25 -10.73
N SER A 33 4.65 -6.33 -10.48
CA SER A 33 3.83 -7.49 -10.85
C SER A 33 3.84 -7.74 -12.36
N LYS A 34 3.72 -6.69 -13.18
CA LYS A 34 3.82 -6.82 -14.65
C LYS A 34 5.19 -7.27 -15.13
N LEU A 35 6.25 -6.94 -14.39
CA LEU A 35 7.62 -7.34 -14.67
C LEU A 35 7.97 -8.74 -14.11
N ASN A 36 7.00 -9.47 -13.53
CA ASN A 36 7.22 -10.74 -12.82
C ASN A 36 8.22 -10.63 -11.65
N HIS A 37 8.41 -9.44 -11.08
CA HIS A 37 9.24 -9.21 -9.90
C HIS A 37 8.39 -9.37 -8.63
N SER A 38 7.92 -10.60 -8.38
CA SER A 38 6.93 -10.90 -7.34
C SER A 38 7.33 -10.43 -5.94
N ASP A 39 8.59 -10.64 -5.54
CA ASP A 39 9.07 -10.22 -4.21
C ASP A 39 8.98 -8.71 -4.01
N GLN A 40 9.44 -7.94 -5.01
CA GLN A 40 9.38 -6.48 -4.98
C GLN A 40 7.94 -5.98 -5.02
N ALA A 41 7.08 -6.62 -5.80
CA ALA A 41 5.67 -6.28 -5.85
C ALA A 41 5.03 -6.45 -4.46
N ILE A 42 5.23 -7.60 -3.82
CA ILE A 42 4.71 -7.88 -2.48
C ILE A 42 5.26 -6.89 -1.44
N GLU A 43 6.53 -6.50 -1.52
CA GLU A 43 7.10 -5.48 -0.64
C GLU A 43 6.38 -4.13 -0.77
N HIS A 44 6.16 -3.64 -2.00
CA HIS A 44 5.41 -2.41 -2.23
C HIS A 44 3.96 -2.52 -1.75
N LEU A 45 3.34 -3.69 -1.92
CA LEU A 45 1.97 -3.94 -1.47
C LEU A 45 1.86 -3.91 0.07
N LYS A 46 2.86 -4.45 0.79
CA LYS A 46 2.95 -4.35 2.26
C LYS A 46 3.13 -2.91 2.73
N HIS A 47 3.92 -2.10 2.02
CA HIS A 47 4.03 -0.66 2.32
C HIS A 47 2.70 0.07 2.14
N CYS A 48 1.97 -0.25 1.06
CA CYS A 48 0.62 0.28 0.82
C CYS A 48 -0.33 -0.09 1.97
N GLN A 49 -0.35 -1.37 2.38
CA GLN A 49 -1.18 -1.88 3.48
C GLN A 49 -0.93 -1.10 4.78
N LYS A 50 0.34 -0.90 5.14
CA LYS A 50 0.70 -0.17 6.36
C LYS A 50 0.10 1.24 6.37
N ILE A 51 0.24 1.98 5.27
CA ILE A 51 -0.25 3.36 5.20
C ILE A 51 -1.78 3.42 5.23
N TRP A 52 -2.48 2.52 4.53
CA TRP A 52 -3.94 2.47 4.59
C TRP A 52 -4.46 2.07 5.97
N SER A 53 -3.75 1.18 6.67
CA SER A 53 -4.07 0.81 8.05
C SER A 53 -3.96 2.00 9.01
N GLU A 54 -2.89 2.79 8.89
CA GLU A 54 -2.72 4.03 9.65
C GLU A 54 -3.82 5.04 9.33
N LEU A 55 -4.09 5.30 8.03
CA LEU A 55 -5.15 6.22 7.60
C LEU A 55 -6.53 5.79 8.08
N ASN A 56 -6.85 4.50 8.03
CA ASN A 56 -8.11 3.97 8.52
C ASN A 56 -8.22 4.06 10.05
N THR A 57 -7.10 3.92 10.78
CA THR A 57 -7.07 4.08 12.25
C THR A 57 -7.27 5.54 12.65
N ASP A 58 -6.61 6.47 11.96
CA ASP A 58 -6.69 7.91 12.23
C ASP A 58 -8.05 8.49 11.79
N PHE A 59 -8.63 7.98 10.70
CA PHE A 59 -9.86 8.49 10.08
C PHE A 59 -10.88 7.37 9.80
N PRO A 60 -11.41 6.69 10.83
CA PRO A 60 -12.27 5.50 10.67
C PRO A 60 -13.63 5.80 10.01
N LYS A 61 -14.04 7.08 9.98
CA LYS A 61 -15.26 7.53 9.28
C LYS A 61 -15.07 7.71 7.77
N HIS A 62 -13.83 7.70 7.28
CA HIS A 62 -13.52 7.88 5.86
C HIS A 62 -13.56 6.52 5.15
N VAL A 63 -14.73 6.17 4.62
CA VAL A 63 -15.02 4.83 4.05
C VAL A 63 -14.00 4.40 3.00
N GLU A 64 -13.48 5.33 2.20
CA GLU A 64 -12.46 5.05 1.18
C GLU A 64 -11.22 4.37 1.75
N PHE A 65 -10.72 4.79 2.93
CA PHE A 65 -9.49 4.22 3.49
C PHE A 65 -9.67 2.76 3.89
N LYS A 66 -10.85 2.44 4.45
CA LYS A 66 -11.25 1.06 4.74
C LYS A 66 -11.36 0.22 3.47
N THR A 67 -12.01 0.76 2.43
CA THR A 67 -12.18 0.06 1.15
C THR A 67 -10.83 -0.23 0.49
N ASN A 68 -9.92 0.75 0.49
CA ASN A 68 -8.58 0.58 -0.04
C ASN A 68 -7.79 -0.45 0.77
N LEU A 69 -7.83 -0.39 2.10
CA LEU A 69 -7.18 -1.38 2.96
C LEU A 69 -7.65 -2.82 2.65
N VAL A 70 -8.97 -3.05 2.60
CA VAL A 70 -9.54 -4.36 2.29
C VAL A 70 -9.12 -4.83 0.90
N THR A 71 -9.05 -3.92 -0.08
CA THR A 71 -8.57 -4.25 -1.43
C THR A 71 -7.12 -4.75 -1.41
N ILE A 72 -6.24 -4.06 -0.67
CA ILE A 72 -4.83 -4.45 -0.53
C ILE A 72 -4.69 -5.79 0.20
N GLU A 73 -5.47 -6.02 1.26
CA GLU A 73 -5.49 -7.30 1.99
C GLU A 73 -5.91 -8.46 1.10
N ASN A 74 -6.94 -8.27 0.27
CA ASN A 74 -7.37 -9.28 -0.70
C ASN A 74 -6.30 -9.58 -1.75
N LEU A 75 -5.57 -8.55 -2.20
CA LEU A 75 -4.45 -8.73 -3.13
C LEU A 75 -3.31 -9.53 -2.50
N LEU A 76 -2.91 -9.23 -1.25
CA LEU A 76 -1.88 -9.98 -0.51
C LEU A 76 -2.29 -11.45 -0.35
N ASN A 77 -3.52 -11.71 0.10
CA ASN A 77 -4.05 -13.05 0.27
C ASN A 77 -4.06 -13.85 -1.04
N ALA A 78 -4.27 -13.18 -2.18
CA ALA A 78 -4.23 -13.80 -3.50
C ALA A 78 -2.80 -14.15 -3.95
N GLN A 79 -1.78 -13.42 -3.47
CA GLN A 79 -0.37 -13.75 -3.74
C GLN A 79 0.16 -14.88 -2.83
N GLU A 80 -0.39 -15.02 -1.62
CA GLU A 80 0.03 -16.07 -0.67
C GLU A 80 -0.56 -17.46 -0.98
N LYS A 81 -1.62 -17.54 -1.78
CA LYS A 81 -2.11 -18.81 -2.31
C LYS A 81 -1.14 -19.27 -3.39
N PRO A 82 -0.27 -20.28 -3.15
CA PRO A 82 0.54 -20.82 -4.21
C PRO A 82 -0.43 -21.42 -5.22
N ASN A 83 -0.29 -21.02 -6.48
CA ASN A 83 -0.95 -21.69 -7.58
C ASN A 83 -0.35 -23.09 -7.69
N HIS A 84 -0.81 -24.02 -6.85
CA HIS A 84 -0.55 -25.44 -7.01
C HIS A 84 -1.56 -25.96 -8.03
N ASN A 85 -1.13 -26.02 -9.28
CA ASN A 85 -1.62 -26.99 -10.25
C ASN A 85 -0.48 -27.41 -11.18
#